data_AF-A0AA41Q4H3-F1
#
_entry.id   AF-A0AA41Q4H3-F1
#
_cell.length_a   1.000
_cell.length_b   1.000
_cell.length_c   1.000
_cell.angle_alpha   90.00
_cell.angle_beta   90.00
_cell.angle_gamma   90.00
#
_symmetry.space_group_name_H-M   'P 1'
#
loop_
_entity.id
_entity.type
_entity.pdbx_description
1 polymer ?
#
loop_
_entity_poly.entity_id
_entity_poly.type
_entity_poly.pdbx_seq_one_letter_code
_entity_poly.pdbx_strand_id
1 'polypeptide(L)'
;MERSYLWHAGVAAGLGMVALGLAGLTWLPGVAPFTGATWPGAVMWVLAALVFLAAVVRVLVNRAYGQRGVDAVWRLMLAGKGWFGLLGLAVFCAAVTVTVGLDGGARPEKVEDGRYFAADSGQKVDGRPTVFEVSRAEYEDARENGLRAALGVPGGLLVIAACLALVAGEAQRMNVEGVLSEGALV
;
A
#
# COMPACT_ATOMS: atom_id res chain seq x y z
N MET A 1 -24.73 -9.14 -4.20
CA MET A 1 -23.68 -8.30 -3.59
C MET A 1 -22.25 -8.75 -3.95
N GLU A 2 -22.00 -10.03 -4.21
CA GLU A 2 -20.68 -10.60 -4.57
C GLU A 2 -19.89 -9.89 -5.67
N ARG A 3 -20.54 -9.48 -6.77
CA ARG A 3 -19.87 -8.82 -7.90
C ARG A 3 -19.24 -7.48 -7.52
N SER A 4 -19.80 -6.79 -6.53
CA SER A 4 -19.24 -5.51 -6.05
C SER A 4 -17.90 -5.74 -5.36
N TYR A 5 -17.79 -6.73 -4.47
CA TYR A 5 -16.54 -7.04 -3.76
C TYR A 5 -15.43 -7.48 -4.70
N LEU A 6 -15.75 -8.31 -5.69
CA LEU A 6 -14.80 -8.72 -6.73
C LEU A 6 -14.30 -7.53 -7.56
N TRP A 7 -15.18 -6.60 -7.92
CA TRP A 7 -14.78 -5.39 -8.64
C TRP A 7 -13.86 -4.50 -7.81
N HIS A 8 -14.18 -4.26 -6.54
CA HIS A 8 -13.34 -3.43 -5.66
C HIS A 8 -11.99 -4.11 -5.39
N ALA A 9 -11.99 -5.42 -5.16
CA ALA A 9 -10.76 -6.19 -4.98
C ALA A 9 -9.89 -6.18 -6.25
N GLY A 10 -10.50 -6.36 -7.43
CA GLY A 10 -9.80 -6.33 -8.71
C GLY A 10 -9.19 -4.97 -9.02
N VAL A 11 -9.93 -3.88 -8.79
CA VAL A 11 -9.42 -2.51 -8.99
C VAL A 11 -8.28 -2.21 -8.02
N ALA A 12 -8.44 -2.54 -6.74
CA ALA A 12 -7.39 -2.34 -5.74
C ALA A 12 -6.14 -3.17 -6.04
N ALA A 13 -6.29 -4.45 -6.42
CA ALA A 13 -5.17 -5.31 -6.79
C ALA A 13 -4.48 -4.81 -8.07
N GLY A 14 -5.23 -4.43 -9.09
CA GLY A 14 -4.68 -3.89 -10.34
C GLY A 14 -3.87 -2.62 -10.11
N LEU A 15 -4.44 -1.65 -9.37
CA LEU A 15 -3.74 -0.41 -9.02
C LEU A 15 -2.51 -0.67 -8.14
N GLY A 16 -2.62 -1.59 -7.17
CA GLY A 16 -1.50 -2.00 -6.31
C GLY A 16 -0.36 -2.62 -7.11
N MET A 17 -0.66 -3.53 -8.04
CA MET A 17 0.35 -4.17 -8.90
C MET A 17 1.00 -3.18 -9.86
N VAL A 18 0.24 -2.24 -10.44
CA VAL A 18 0.81 -1.18 -11.27
C VAL A 18 1.77 -0.31 -10.46
N ALA A 19 1.37 0.09 -9.24
CA ALA A 19 2.21 0.89 -8.36
C ALA A 19 3.49 0.17 -7.94
N LEU A 20 3.40 -1.11 -7.59
CA LEU A 20 4.55 -1.95 -7.25
C LEU A 20 5.45 -2.18 -8.48
N GLY A 21 4.87 -2.36 -9.66
CA GLY A 21 5.61 -2.45 -10.92
C GLY A 21 6.39 -1.17 -11.22
N LEU A 22 5.75 0.00 -11.07
CA LEU A 22 6.42 1.30 -11.22
C LEU A 22 7.51 1.52 -10.17
N ALA A 23 7.28 1.10 -8.92
CA ALA A 23 8.31 1.11 -7.89
C ALA A 23 9.49 0.20 -8.28
N GLY A 24 9.23 -1.00 -8.81
CA GLY A 24 10.27 -1.91 -9.31
C GLY A 24 11.08 -1.31 -10.46
N LEU A 25 10.44 -0.57 -11.39
CA LEU A 25 11.13 0.08 -12.51
C LEU A 25 12.14 1.15 -12.05
N THR A 26 12.00 1.73 -10.86
CA THR A 26 13.00 2.67 -10.30
C THR A 26 14.32 2.02 -9.88
N TRP A 27 14.44 0.70 -9.98
CA TRP A 27 15.70 -0.04 -9.85
C TRP A 27 16.47 -0.14 -11.17
N LEU A 28 15.82 0.16 -12.29
CA LEU A 28 16.48 0.19 -13.59
C LEU A 28 17.11 1.58 -13.81
N PRO A 29 18.43 1.65 -14.04
CA PRO A 29 19.11 2.92 -14.25
C PRO A 29 18.50 3.65 -15.45
N GLY A 30 18.11 4.91 -15.24
CA GLY A 30 17.56 5.78 -16.29
C GLY A 30 16.08 5.57 -16.64
N VAL A 31 15.35 4.71 -15.93
CA VAL A 31 13.94 4.36 -16.24
C VAL A 31 12.95 5.01 -15.26
N ALA A 32 13.39 5.99 -14.46
CA ALA A 32 12.53 6.66 -13.48
C ALA A 32 11.29 7.29 -14.19
N PRO A 33 10.07 6.75 -13.96
CA PRO A 33 8.91 7.07 -14.79
C PRO A 33 8.38 8.50 -14.60
N PHE A 34 8.85 9.20 -13.56
CA PHE A 34 8.38 10.53 -13.17
C PHE A 34 9.57 11.46 -12.90
N THR A 35 10.22 11.93 -13.95
CA THR A 35 11.31 12.92 -13.83
C THR A 35 10.74 14.28 -13.40
N GLY A 36 10.89 14.63 -12.12
CA GLY A 36 10.62 15.99 -11.61
C GLY A 36 9.19 16.26 -11.11
N ALA A 37 8.28 15.30 -11.18
CA ALA A 37 6.90 15.44 -10.72
C ALA A 37 6.67 14.69 -9.40
N THR A 38 6.37 15.41 -8.31
CA THR A 38 6.05 14.84 -6.99
C THR A 38 4.57 14.47 -6.84
N TRP A 39 3.70 15.04 -7.69
CA TRP A 39 2.25 14.82 -7.64
C TRP A 39 1.79 13.37 -7.83
N PRO A 40 2.42 12.50 -8.66
CA PRO A 40 1.96 11.12 -8.85
C PRO A 40 2.03 10.31 -7.55
N GLY A 41 3.10 10.51 -6.76
CA GLY A 41 3.23 9.88 -5.45
C GLY A 41 2.14 10.33 -4.48
N ALA A 42 1.85 11.63 -4.43
CA ALA A 42 0.79 12.17 -3.56
C ALA A 42 -0.60 11.63 -3.94
N VAL A 43 -0.92 11.55 -5.24
CA VAL A 43 -2.18 10.97 -5.73
C VAL A 43 -2.29 9.49 -5.36
N MET A 44 -1.21 8.73 -5.53
CA MET A 44 -1.18 7.32 -5.14
C MET A 44 -1.40 7.12 -3.64
N TRP A 45 -0.82 7.97 -2.81
CA TRP A 45 -1.03 7.95 -1.36
C TRP A 45 -2.48 8.24 -0.97
N VAL A 46 -3.09 9.27 -1.54
CA VAL A 46 -4.50 9.60 -1.27
C VAL A 46 -5.42 8.45 -1.69
N LEU A 47 -5.20 7.90 -2.89
CA LEU A 47 -5.99 6.79 -3.40
C LEU A 47 -5.84 5.53 -2.52
N ALA A 48 -4.60 5.17 -2.17
CA ALA A 48 -4.32 4.05 -1.30
C ALA A 48 -4.96 4.22 0.08
N ALA A 49 -4.85 5.40 0.68
CA ALA A 49 -5.46 5.70 1.98
C ALA A 49 -6.99 5.57 1.95
N LEU A 50 -7.66 6.12 0.93
CA LEU A 50 -9.11 6.03 0.80
C LEU A 50 -9.59 4.59 0.59
N VAL A 51 -8.94 3.85 -0.31
CA VAL A 51 -9.31 2.46 -0.63
C VAL A 51 -9.03 1.55 0.56
N PHE A 52 -7.88 1.71 1.22
CA PHE A 52 -7.52 0.95 2.41
C PHE A 52 -8.47 1.23 3.57
N LEU A 53 -8.75 2.51 3.87
CA LEU A 53 -9.67 2.88 4.94
C LEU A 53 -11.08 2.35 4.68
N ALA A 54 -11.57 2.43 3.45
CA ALA A 54 -12.86 1.86 3.06
C ALA A 54 -12.90 0.34 3.27
N ALA A 55 -11.82 -0.37 2.92
CA ALA A 55 -11.71 -1.81 3.13
C ALA A 55 -11.70 -2.17 4.63
N VAL A 56 -10.94 -1.44 5.44
CA VAL A 56 -10.90 -1.60 6.91
C VAL A 56 -12.27 -1.35 7.52
N VAL A 57 -12.92 -0.24 7.18
CA VAL A 57 -14.27 0.09 7.68
C VAL A 57 -15.27 -1.01 7.33
N ARG A 58 -15.25 -1.55 6.10
CA ARG A 58 -16.13 -2.66 5.71
C ARG A 58 -15.91 -3.91 6.56
N VAL A 59 -14.65 -4.27 6.83
CA VAL A 59 -14.33 -5.43 7.67
C VAL A 59 -14.79 -5.21 9.11
N LEU A 60 -14.56 -4.02 9.67
CA LEU A 60 -14.98 -3.66 11.03
C LEU A 60 -16.51 -3.64 11.16
N VAL A 61 -17.21 -3.08 10.18
CA VAL A 61 -18.68 -3.06 10.11
C VAL A 61 -19.22 -4.48 10.05
N ASN A 62 -18.73 -5.33 9.14
CA ASN A 62 -19.20 -6.72 9.04
C ASN A 62 -18.95 -7.51 10.33
N ARG A 63 -17.84 -7.24 11.02
CA ARG A 63 -17.53 -7.80 12.34
C ARG A 63 -18.49 -7.30 13.42
N ALA A 64 -18.77 -5.99 13.47
CA ALA A 64 -19.64 -5.38 14.46
C ALA A 64 -21.10 -5.83 14.34
N TYR A 65 -21.58 -6.04 13.11
CA TYR A 65 -22.92 -6.59 12.86
C TYR A 65 -23.02 -8.12 13.02
N GLY A 66 -21.99 -8.75 13.60
CA GLY A 66 -22.06 -10.16 14.00
C GLY A 66 -22.09 -11.14 12.84
N GLN A 67 -21.58 -10.78 11.66
CA GLN A 67 -21.40 -11.74 10.57
C GLN A 67 -20.39 -12.80 11.02
N ARG A 68 -20.90 -13.95 11.47
CA ARG A 68 -20.12 -15.08 12.00
C ARG A 68 -19.01 -15.54 11.04
N GLY A 69 -19.20 -15.31 9.74
CA GLY A 69 -18.24 -15.61 8.70
C GLY A 69 -16.91 -14.85 8.81
N VAL A 70 -16.89 -13.61 9.33
CA VAL A 70 -15.65 -12.80 9.36
C VAL A 70 -14.59 -13.43 10.26
N ASP A 71 -14.97 -13.89 11.45
CA ASP A 71 -14.05 -14.54 12.38
C ASP A 71 -13.59 -15.91 11.88
N ALA A 72 -14.41 -16.60 11.08
CA ALA A 72 -14.05 -17.86 10.45
C ALA A 72 -13.04 -17.64 9.31
N VAL A 73 -13.28 -16.66 8.42
CA VAL A 73 -12.31 -16.28 7.37
C VAL A 73 -11.01 -15.79 7.98
N TRP A 74 -11.08 -14.98 9.05
CA TRP A 74 -9.88 -14.48 9.73
C TRP A 74 -9.07 -15.62 10.35
N ARG A 75 -9.73 -16.59 10.99
CA ARG A 75 -9.08 -17.82 11.47
C ARG A 75 -8.51 -18.66 10.34
N LEU A 76 -9.19 -18.78 9.20
CA LEU A 76 -8.68 -19.50 8.01
C LEU A 76 -7.45 -18.83 7.39
N MET A 77 -7.42 -17.49 7.36
CA MET A 77 -6.24 -16.72 6.95
C MET A 77 -5.08 -16.92 7.92
N LEU A 78 -5.32 -16.79 9.22
CA LEU A 78 -4.31 -16.98 10.27
C LEU A 78 -3.82 -18.44 10.35
N ALA A 79 -4.68 -19.42 10.06
CA ALA A 79 -4.34 -20.84 10.06
C ALA A 79 -3.60 -21.31 8.79
N GLY A 80 -3.17 -20.39 7.91
CA GLY A 80 -2.36 -20.70 6.73
C GLY A 80 -3.11 -21.38 5.58
N LYS A 81 -4.44 -21.55 5.70
CA LYS A 81 -5.29 -22.12 4.64
C LYS A 81 -5.82 -21.04 3.68
N GLY A 82 -5.82 -19.78 4.08
CA GLY A 82 -6.14 -18.63 3.23
C GLY A 82 -4.89 -17.95 2.68
N TRP A 83 -4.33 -18.47 1.59
CA TRP A 83 -3.09 -17.98 0.98
C TRP A 83 -3.12 -16.49 0.62
N PHE A 84 -4.29 -15.93 0.32
CA PHE A 84 -4.47 -14.53 -0.07
C PHE A 84 -4.02 -13.52 1.01
N GLY A 85 -4.18 -13.85 2.29
CA GLY A 85 -3.88 -12.93 3.39
C GLY A 85 -2.39 -12.89 3.71
N LEU A 86 -1.77 -14.08 3.71
CA LEU A 86 -0.33 -14.24 3.78
C LEU A 86 0.36 -13.64 2.56
N LEU A 87 -0.22 -13.78 1.36
CA LEU A 87 0.31 -13.16 0.15
C LEU A 87 0.23 -11.63 0.24
N GLY A 88 -0.91 -11.06 0.64
CA GLY A 88 -1.05 -9.62 0.79
C GLY A 88 -0.11 -9.05 1.86
N LEU A 89 0.05 -9.74 2.98
CA LEU A 89 0.99 -9.37 4.04
C LEU A 89 2.45 -9.52 3.59
N ALA A 90 2.79 -10.60 2.89
CA ALA A 90 4.13 -10.80 2.35
C ALA A 90 4.48 -9.75 1.30
N VAL A 91 3.52 -9.39 0.43
CA VAL A 91 3.69 -8.30 -0.56
C VAL A 91 3.85 -6.96 0.14
N PHE A 92 3.08 -6.68 1.20
CA PHE A 92 3.25 -5.46 1.98
C PHE A 92 4.59 -5.42 2.71
N CYS A 93 4.98 -6.50 3.39
CA CYS A 93 6.26 -6.60 4.07
C CYS A 93 7.40 -6.43 3.06
N ALA A 94 7.35 -7.12 1.91
CA ALA A 94 8.31 -6.94 0.83
C ALA A 94 8.32 -5.50 0.33
N ALA A 95 7.16 -4.87 0.13
CA ALA A 95 7.08 -3.46 -0.26
C ALA A 95 7.73 -2.55 0.79
N VAL A 96 7.45 -2.74 2.08
CA VAL A 96 8.05 -1.95 3.18
C VAL A 96 9.56 -2.19 3.27
N THR A 97 10.04 -3.42 3.22
CA THR A 97 11.48 -3.73 3.28
C THR A 97 12.24 -3.20 2.05
N VAL A 98 11.60 -3.18 0.89
CA VAL A 98 12.19 -2.68 -0.37
C VAL A 98 12.15 -1.15 -0.46
N THR A 99 11.24 -0.49 0.28
CA THR A 99 11.04 0.97 0.20
C THR A 99 11.58 1.76 1.37
N VAL A 100 11.55 1.18 2.57
CA VAL A 100 12.09 1.78 3.78
C VAL A 100 13.50 1.21 3.92
N GLY A 101 14.42 1.73 3.11
CA GLY A 101 15.80 1.80 3.57
C GLY A 101 15.77 2.50 4.93
N LEU A 102 16.14 1.80 5.99
CA LEU A 102 15.94 2.17 7.40
C LEU A 102 16.66 3.46 7.83
N ASP A 103 17.28 4.16 6.91
CA ASP A 103 18.05 5.34 7.21
C ASP A 103 17.20 6.58 6.97
N GLY A 104 17.20 7.47 7.96
CA GLY A 104 16.70 8.85 7.83
C GLY A 104 17.55 9.67 6.87
N GLY A 105 17.81 9.13 5.67
CA GLY A 105 18.69 9.67 4.67
C GLY A 105 18.18 10.98 4.07
N ALA A 106 19.10 11.67 3.43
CA ALA A 106 18.87 12.95 2.80
C ALA A 106 17.72 12.86 1.77
N ARG A 107 16.79 13.81 1.82
CA ARG A 107 15.69 13.95 0.86
C ARG A 107 16.05 14.98 -0.20
N PRO A 108 15.79 14.74 -1.49
CA PRO A 108 16.04 15.75 -2.51
C PRO A 108 15.15 16.98 -2.26
N GLU A 109 15.77 18.17 -2.17
CA GLU A 109 15.06 19.41 -1.86
C GLU A 109 14.96 20.32 -3.10
N LYS A 110 16.11 20.76 -3.62
CA LYS A 110 16.16 21.70 -4.74
C LYS A 110 17.42 21.52 -5.58
N VAL A 111 17.33 21.98 -6.83
CA VAL A 111 18.48 22.18 -7.72
C VAL A 111 18.54 23.66 -8.05
N GLU A 112 19.66 24.31 -7.75
CA GLU A 112 19.83 25.75 -7.94
C GLU A 112 21.22 26.02 -8.53
N ASP A 113 21.27 26.69 -9.68
CA ASP A 113 22.51 27.00 -10.41
C ASP A 113 23.39 25.76 -10.71
N GLY A 114 22.78 24.60 -10.94
CA GLY A 114 23.51 23.34 -11.16
C GLY A 114 24.09 22.70 -9.89
N ARG A 115 23.81 23.27 -8.72
CA ARG A 115 24.10 22.69 -7.41
C ARG A 115 22.90 21.91 -6.90
N TYR A 116 23.16 20.78 -6.27
CA TYR A 116 22.14 19.84 -5.81
C TYR A 116 22.03 19.93 -4.29
N PHE A 117 20.82 20.09 -3.77
CA PHE A 117 20.59 20.24 -2.34
C PHE A 117 19.68 19.14 -1.82
N ALA A 118 20.05 18.56 -0.69
CA ALA A 118 19.23 17.58 0.01
C ALA A 118 18.99 18.00 1.47
N ALA A 119 17.84 17.61 2.00
CA ALA A 119 17.39 17.89 3.35
C ALA A 119 17.57 16.63 4.22
N ASP A 120 18.35 16.72 5.29
CA ASP A 120 18.38 15.68 6.32
C ASP A 120 17.24 15.93 7.33
N SER A 121 16.42 14.89 7.51
CA SER A 121 15.28 14.91 8.42
C SER A 121 15.64 14.52 9.86
N GLY A 122 16.79 13.88 10.06
CA GLY A 122 17.37 13.54 11.37
C GLY A 122 18.07 14.73 12.03
N GLN A 123 18.75 15.57 11.24
CA GLN A 123 19.39 16.79 11.74
C GLN A 123 18.48 18.01 11.57
N LYS A 124 17.85 18.45 12.67
CA LYS A 124 17.03 19.67 12.70
C LYS A 124 17.79 20.82 13.36
N VAL A 125 17.90 21.94 12.66
CA VAL A 125 18.36 23.22 13.23
C VAL A 125 17.13 24.13 13.29
N ASP A 126 16.83 24.67 14.48
CA ASP A 126 15.65 25.52 14.74
C ASP A 126 14.31 24.91 14.29
N GLY A 127 14.17 23.58 14.45
CA GLY A 127 12.94 22.85 14.10
C GLY A 127 12.73 22.63 12.61
N ARG A 128 13.63 23.11 11.74
CA ARG A 128 13.61 22.88 10.30
C ARG A 128 14.63 21.81 9.90
N PRO A 129 14.33 20.96 8.91
CA PRO A 129 15.30 20.01 8.38
C PRO A 129 16.49 20.76 7.77
N THR A 130 17.70 20.27 8.02
CA THR A 130 18.94 20.91 7.55
C THR A 130 19.12 20.63 6.08
N VAL A 131 19.22 21.68 5.27
CA VAL A 131 19.48 21.57 3.82
C VAL A 131 20.98 21.77 3.58
N PHE A 132 21.61 20.83 2.88
CA PHE A 132 23.03 20.88 2.53
C PHE A 132 23.23 20.53 1.06
N GLU A 133 24.35 21.02 0.51
CA GLU A 133 24.75 20.70 -0.85
C GLU A 133 25.29 19.27 -0.89
N VAL A 134 24.82 18.50 -1.87
CA VAL A 134 25.20 17.11 -2.11
C VAL A 134 25.72 16.96 -3.52
N SER A 135 26.47 15.89 -3.77
CA SER A 135 26.83 15.56 -5.14
C SER A 135 25.59 15.22 -5.98
N ARG A 136 25.69 15.39 -7.30
CA ARG A 136 24.62 15.00 -8.23
C ARG A 136 24.20 13.54 -8.05
N ALA A 137 25.18 12.64 -7.87
CA ALA A 137 24.95 11.22 -7.72
C ALA A 137 24.16 10.90 -6.44
N GLU A 138 24.52 11.52 -5.32
CA GLU A 138 23.78 11.38 -4.06
C GLU A 138 22.37 11.95 -4.15
N TYR A 139 22.18 13.08 -4.85
CA TYR A 139 20.86 13.65 -5.07
C TYR A 139 19.95 12.74 -5.92
N GLU A 140 20.50 12.17 -7.00
CA GLU A 140 19.76 11.25 -7.87
C GLU A 140 19.41 9.95 -7.13
N ASP A 141 20.32 9.37 -6.35
CA ASP A 141 20.07 8.17 -5.54
C ASP A 141 19.01 8.43 -4.46
N ALA A 142 19.11 9.55 -3.74
CA ALA A 142 18.11 10.00 -2.77
C ALA A 142 16.71 10.18 -3.42
N ARG A 143 16.67 10.70 -4.65
CA ARG A 143 15.43 10.89 -5.40
C ARG A 143 14.81 9.58 -5.85
N GLU A 144 15.61 8.66 -6.37
CA GLU A 144 15.14 7.34 -6.75
C GLU A 144 14.64 6.57 -5.54
N ASN A 145 15.35 6.63 -4.41
CA ASN A 145 14.91 6.03 -3.16
C ASN A 145 13.59 6.64 -2.64
N GLY A 146 13.44 7.97 -2.72
CA GLY A 146 12.18 8.64 -2.41
C GLY A 146 11.01 8.20 -3.30
N LEU A 147 11.26 7.97 -4.60
CA LEU A 147 10.26 7.45 -5.53
C LEU A 147 9.87 6.00 -5.24
N ARG A 148 10.84 5.14 -4.87
CA ARG A 148 10.58 3.77 -4.42
C ARG A 148 9.57 3.79 -3.28
N ALA A 149 9.81 4.59 -2.25
CA ALA A 149 8.92 4.70 -1.10
C ALA A 149 7.57 5.32 -1.43
N ALA A 150 7.56 6.37 -2.25
CA ALA A 150 6.33 7.04 -2.65
C ALA A 150 5.39 6.16 -3.49
N LEU A 151 5.89 5.10 -4.13
CA LEU A 151 5.10 4.19 -4.96
C LEU A 151 4.86 2.82 -4.30
N GLY A 152 5.90 2.25 -3.68
CA GLY A 152 5.83 0.89 -3.14
C GLY A 152 4.95 0.79 -1.90
N VAL A 153 5.02 1.75 -0.97
CA VAL A 153 4.18 1.74 0.24
C VAL A 153 2.69 1.84 -0.10
N PRO A 154 2.20 2.84 -0.87
CA PRO A 154 0.79 2.87 -1.26
C PRO A 154 0.39 1.69 -2.15
N GLY A 155 1.29 1.19 -3.00
CA GLY A 155 1.07 -0.05 -3.77
C GLY A 155 0.79 -1.25 -2.87
N GLY A 156 1.60 -1.44 -1.82
CA GLY A 156 1.39 -2.50 -0.82
C GLY A 156 0.07 -2.35 -0.05
N LEU A 157 -0.30 -1.12 0.35
CA LEU A 157 -1.57 -0.84 1.00
C LEU A 157 -2.78 -1.22 0.12
N LEU A 158 -2.70 -0.95 -1.18
CA LEU A 158 -3.74 -1.32 -2.14
C LEU A 158 -3.89 -2.83 -2.29
N VAL A 159 -2.77 -3.57 -2.29
CA VAL A 159 -2.81 -5.05 -2.29
C VAL A 159 -3.47 -5.57 -1.01
N ILE A 160 -3.13 -5.02 0.17
CA ILE A 160 -3.81 -5.41 1.41
C ILE A 160 -5.31 -5.09 1.33
N ALA A 161 -5.67 -3.91 0.84
CA ALA A 161 -7.07 -3.51 0.69
C ALA A 161 -7.86 -4.48 -0.21
N ALA A 162 -7.23 -4.97 -1.29
CA ALA A 162 -7.82 -5.99 -2.15
C ALA A 162 -8.07 -7.30 -1.38
N CYS A 163 -7.09 -7.77 -0.60
CA CYS A 163 -7.23 -8.96 0.23
C CYS A 163 -8.36 -8.80 1.27
N LEU A 164 -8.46 -7.65 1.93
CA LEU A 164 -9.53 -7.37 2.89
C LEU A 164 -10.92 -7.35 2.22
N ALA A 165 -11.01 -6.79 1.00
CA ALA A 165 -12.25 -6.80 0.24
C ALA A 165 -12.71 -8.22 -0.14
N LEU A 166 -11.78 -9.11 -0.50
CA LEU A 166 -12.07 -10.52 -0.76
C LEU A 166 -12.54 -11.25 0.49
N VAL A 167 -11.84 -11.04 1.63
CA VAL A 167 -12.23 -11.60 2.94
C VAL A 167 -13.64 -11.18 3.32
N ALA A 168 -13.97 -9.90 3.18
CA ALA A 168 -15.29 -9.38 3.49
C ALA A 168 -16.36 -9.98 2.57
N GLY A 169 -16.05 -10.18 1.29
CA GLY A 169 -16.94 -10.81 0.33
C GLY A 169 -17.23 -12.27 0.68
N GLU A 170 -16.20 -13.07 0.97
CA GLU A 170 -16.34 -14.48 1.37
C GLU A 170 -17.08 -14.63 2.71
N ALA A 171 -16.80 -13.77 3.68
CA ALA A 171 -17.54 -13.75 4.95
C ALA A 171 -19.04 -13.50 4.74
N GLN A 172 -19.40 -12.62 3.79
CA GLN A 172 -20.79 -12.36 3.46
C GLN A 172 -21.45 -13.54 2.75
N ARG A 173 -20.74 -14.25 1.85
CA ARG A 173 -21.25 -15.47 1.20
C ARG A 173 -21.64 -16.53 2.24
N MET A 174 -20.71 -16.84 3.15
CA MET A 174 -20.95 -17.86 4.18
C MET A 174 -22.08 -17.48 5.14
N ASN A 175 -22.23 -16.18 5.44
CA ASN A 175 -23.34 -15.71 6.28
C ASN A 175 -24.70 -15.94 5.61
N VAL A 176 -24.79 -15.73 4.29
CA VAL A 176 -26.02 -15.99 3.52
C VAL A 176 -26.32 -17.49 3.45
N GLU A 177 -25.32 -18.32 3.18
CA GLU A 177 -25.48 -19.79 3.16
C GLU A 177 -25.91 -20.34 4.52
N GLY A 178 -25.33 -19.85 5.61
CA GLY A 178 -25.72 -20.21 6.97
C GLY A 178 -27.21 -19.93 7.25
N VAL A 179 -27.68 -18.73 6.89
CA VAL A 179 -29.10 -18.34 7.05
C VAL A 179 -30.03 -19.19 6.20
N LEU A 180 -29.65 -19.50 4.95
CA LEU A 180 -30.46 -20.37 4.08
C LEU A 180 -30.52 -21.81 4.61
N SER A 181 -29.45 -22.32 5.20
CA SER A 181 -29.42 -23.67 5.80
C SER A 181 -30.27 -23.79 7.06
N GLU A 182 -30.31 -22.75 7.90
CA GLU A 182 -31.17 -22.70 9.09
C GLU A 182 -32.65 -22.52 8.71
N GLY A 183 -32.93 -21.77 7.64
CA GLY A 183 -34.30 -21.55 7.13
C GLY A 183 -34.90 -22.73 6.35
N ALA A 184 -34.07 -23.62 5.79
CA ALA A 184 -34.52 -24.82 5.08
C ALA A 184 -34.84 -26.01 6.01
N LEU A 185 -34.58 -25.88 7.32
CA LEU A 185 -34.86 -26.88 8.36
C LEU A 185 -36.15 -26.59 9.14
N VAL A 186 -36.98 -25.64 8.67
CA VAL A 186 -38.32 -25.31 9.21
C VAL A 186 -39.37 -25.66 8.17
#